data_AF-A0A089Q0S1-F1
#
_entry.id   AF-A0A089Q0S1-F1
#
_cell.length_a   1.000
_cell.length_b   1.000
_cell.length_c   1.000
_cell.angle_alpha   90.00
_cell.angle_beta   90.00
_cell.angle_gamma   90.00
#
_symmetry.space_group_name_H-M   'P 1'
#
loop_
_entity.id
_entity.type
_entity.pdbx_description
1 polymer ?
#
loop_
_entity_poly.entity_id
_entity_poly.type
_entity_poly.pdbx_seq_one_letter_code
_entity_poly.pdbx_strand_id
1 'polypeptide(L)'
;MPTTTRTYTVGYIRDSKKLQPSPAITLNGFWLAEAGFDTGTSVEVRVLPGCLILTAKEPQPPVEEPEIMQTLRKVCKLSTRRQKQVKAFIEDVIAPKPRGV
;
A
#
# COMPACT_ATOMS: atom_id res chain seq x y z
N MET A 1 -21.59 15.30 10.04
CA MET A 1 -20.52 14.82 10.93
C MET A 1 -19.97 16.02 11.69
N PRO A 2 -19.84 15.97 13.02
CA PRO A 2 -19.25 17.09 13.77
C PRO A 2 -17.80 17.30 13.30
N THR A 3 -17.53 18.47 12.72
CA THR A 3 -16.19 18.87 12.28
C THR A 3 -15.46 19.50 13.44
N THR A 4 -14.81 18.68 14.26
CA THR A 4 -13.99 19.19 15.36
C THR A 4 -12.67 19.72 14.82
N THR A 5 -12.46 21.03 14.90
CA THR A 5 -11.20 21.69 14.51
C THR A 5 -10.28 21.78 15.72
N ARG A 6 -8.99 21.44 15.55
CA ARG A 6 -7.96 21.51 16.59
C ARG A 6 -6.75 22.27 16.05
N THR A 7 -6.19 23.15 16.87
CA THR A 7 -5.03 23.98 16.50
C THR A 7 -3.78 23.45 17.19
N TYR A 8 -2.70 23.32 16.42
CA TYR A 8 -1.39 22.88 16.90
C TYR A 8 -0.32 23.85 16.42
N THR A 9 0.73 24.02 17.22
CA THR A 9 1.89 24.83 16.87
C THR A 9 3.04 23.91 16.44
N VAL A 10 3.72 24.25 15.35
CA VAL A 10 4.92 23.54 14.90
C VAL A 10 6.01 23.71 15.95
N GLY A 11 6.46 22.59 16.51
CA GLY A 11 7.58 22.53 17.42
C GLY A 11 8.88 22.13 16.72
N TYR A 12 9.89 21.80 17.51
CA TYR A 12 11.13 21.22 17.01
C TYR A 12 11.46 19.93 17.77
N ILE A 13 12.07 18.98 17.09
CA ILE A 13 12.73 17.83 17.72
C ILE A 13 14.23 18.04 17.64
N ARG A 14 14.91 17.96 18.80
CA ARG A 14 16.37 17.93 18.85
C ARG A 14 16.83 16.49 18.65
N ASP A 15 17.49 16.24 17.52
CA ASP A 15 18.25 15.01 17.33
C ASP A 15 19.58 15.16 18.07
N SER A 16 19.87 14.29 19.04
CA SER A 16 21.11 14.36 19.81
C SER A 16 22.36 14.12 18.95
N LYS A 17 22.21 13.55 17.74
CA LYS A 17 23.30 13.32 16.79
C LYS A 17 23.43 14.42 15.74
N LYS A 18 22.36 15.15 15.45
CA LYS A 18 22.35 16.29 14.52
C LYS A 18 22.02 17.54 15.31
N LEU A 19 23.02 18.40 15.54
CA LEU A 19 22.84 19.67 16.27
C LEU A 19 21.75 20.60 15.68
N GLN A 20 21.22 20.33 14.48
CA GLN A 20 20.18 21.14 13.87
C GLN A 20 18.77 20.70 14.30
N PRO A 21 17.94 21.63 14.81
CA PRO A 21 16.55 21.35 15.15
C PRO A 21 15.73 21.08 13.87
N SER A 22 15.00 19.96 13.84
CA SER A 22 14.05 19.67 12.77
C SER A 22 12.65 20.12 13.16
N PRO A 23 11.89 20.81 12.28
CA PRO A 23 10.49 21.13 12.56
C PRO A 23 9.68 19.85 12.72
N ALA A 24 8.74 19.85 13.66
CA ALA A 24 7.90 18.70 13.97
C ALA A 24 6.50 19.14 14.39
N ILE A 25 5.50 18.35 13.98
CA ILE A 25 4.11 18.50 14.42
C ILE A 25 3.74 17.21 15.17
N THR A 26 3.33 17.34 16.42
CA THR A 26 2.90 16.22 17.24
C THR A 26 1.37 16.27 17.39
N LEU A 27 0.69 15.33 16.76
CA LEU A 27 -0.75 15.11 16.95
C LEU A 27 -0.92 14.05 18.04
N ASN A 28 -1.65 14.38 19.11
CA ASN A 28 -1.93 13.46 20.20
C ASN A 28 -3.39 13.54 20.69
N GLY A 29 -3.86 12.45 21.29
CA GLY A 29 -5.16 12.34 21.94
C GLY A 29 -6.05 11.22 21.38
N PHE A 30 -7.03 10.79 22.20
CA PHE A 30 -7.97 9.70 21.87
C PHE A 30 -8.79 9.96 20.59
N TRP A 31 -8.99 11.24 20.23
CA TRP A 31 -9.70 11.64 19.02
C TRP A 31 -9.05 11.11 17.73
N LEU A 32 -7.76 10.77 17.75
CA LEU A 32 -7.08 10.17 16.60
C LEU A 32 -7.67 8.79 16.28
N ALA A 33 -7.95 7.97 17.29
CA ALA A 33 -8.59 6.67 17.11
C ALA A 33 -10.01 6.83 16.56
N GLU A 34 -10.78 7.79 17.08
CA GLU A 34 -12.12 8.14 16.56
C GLU A 34 -12.09 8.61 15.10
N ALA A 35 -10.96 9.21 14.67
CA ALA A 35 -10.72 9.65 13.29
C ALA A 35 -10.11 8.55 12.39
N GLY A 36 -9.94 7.33 12.88
CA GLY A 36 -9.39 6.19 12.11
C GLY A 36 -7.87 6.06 12.14
N PHE A 37 -7.16 6.84 12.96
CA PHE A 37 -5.71 6.78 13.16
C PHE A 37 -5.36 5.98 14.42
N ASP A 38 -5.83 4.73 14.50
CA ASP A 38 -5.50 3.83 15.61
C ASP A 38 -4.01 3.39 15.58
N THR A 39 -3.55 2.81 16.68
CA THR A 39 -2.17 2.34 16.84
C THR A 39 -1.85 1.25 15.82
N GLY A 40 -0.78 1.44 15.06
CA GLY A 40 -0.36 0.51 14.02
C GLY A 40 -0.98 0.76 12.64
N THR A 41 -1.92 1.70 12.52
CA THR A 41 -2.46 2.11 11.22
C THR A 41 -1.38 2.81 10.38
N SER A 42 -1.20 2.35 9.15
CA SER A 42 -0.28 3.02 8.21
C SER A 42 -0.90 4.34 7.76
N VAL A 43 -0.11 5.41 7.65
CA VAL A 43 -0.59 6.75 7.28
C VAL A 43 0.09 7.21 6.00
N GLU A 44 -0.72 7.66 5.04
CA GLU A 44 -0.25 8.42 3.88
C GLU A 44 -0.24 9.91 4.21
N VAL A 45 0.87 10.58 3.90
CA VAL A 45 0.98 12.04 4.02
C VAL A 45 1.19 12.63 2.63
N ARG A 46 0.24 13.45 2.18
CA ARG A 46 0.38 14.25 0.96
C ARG A 46 0.78 15.66 1.33
N VAL A 47 1.83 16.15 0.69
CA VAL A 47 2.41 17.46 0.96
C VAL A 47 2.08 18.42 -0.18
N LEU A 48 1.45 19.52 0.17
CA LEU A 48 1.12 20.64 -0.71
C LEU A 48 1.69 21.93 -0.09
N PRO A 49 1.88 23.01 -0.87
CA PRO A 49 2.28 24.30 -0.31
C PRO A 49 1.33 24.75 0.81
N GLY A 50 1.84 24.82 2.04
CA GLY A 50 1.07 25.22 3.23
C GLY A 50 0.03 24.21 3.73
N CYS A 51 -0.02 22.98 3.19
CA CYS A 51 -1.04 22.00 3.56
C CYS A 51 -0.47 20.57 3.63
N LEU A 52 -0.81 19.86 4.70
CA LEU A 52 -0.55 18.43 4.87
C LEU A 52 -1.89 17.71 4.93
N ILE A 53 -2.09 16.74 4.04
CA ILE A 53 -3.25 15.86 4.08
C ILE A 53 -2.78 14.51 4.62
N LEU A 54 -3.28 14.15 5.80
CA LEU A 54 -3.03 12.83 6.41
C LEU A 54 -4.22 11.92 6.11
N THR A 55 -3.95 10.70 5.65
CA THR A 55 -4.98 9.70 5.36
C THR A 55 -4.56 8.36 5.95
N ALA A 56 -5.41 7.78 6.79
CA ALA A 56 -5.21 6.42 7.26
C ALA A 56 -5.35 5.44 6.08
N LYS A 57 -4.34 4.60 5.89
CA LYS A 57 -4.43 3.46 4.98
C LYS A 57 -5.07 2.31 5.75
N GLU A 58 -6.22 1.88 5.27
CA GLU A 58 -6.73 0.57 5.63
C GLU A 58 -5.64 -0.46 5.26
N PRO A 59 -5.37 -1.47 6.11
CA PRO A 59 -4.55 -2.59 5.71
C PRO A 59 -5.14 -3.11 4.41
N GLN A 60 -4.42 -2.93 3.30
CA GLN A 60 -4.84 -3.56 2.07
C GLN A 60 -4.95 -5.04 2.42
N PRO A 61 -6.12 -5.68 2.22
CA PRO A 61 -6.17 -7.13 2.36
C PRO A 61 -5.01 -7.65 1.52
N PRO A 62 -4.22 -8.62 2.04
CA PRO A 62 -3.16 -9.24 1.25
C PRO A 62 -3.81 -9.53 -0.09
N VAL A 63 -3.31 -8.92 -1.17
CA VAL A 63 -3.86 -9.18 -2.49
C VAL A 63 -3.77 -10.69 -2.60
N GLU A 64 -4.92 -11.37 -2.49
CA GLU A 64 -4.97 -12.82 -2.52
C GLU A 64 -4.46 -13.15 -3.90
N GLU A 65 -3.16 -13.45 -3.98
CA GLU A 65 -2.55 -13.73 -5.26
C GLU A 65 -3.33 -14.91 -5.80
N PRO A 66 -4.05 -14.74 -6.92
CA PRO A 66 -4.87 -15.82 -7.44
C PRO A 66 -3.98 -17.04 -7.54
N GLU A 67 -4.46 -18.20 -7.13
CA GLU A 67 -3.65 -19.43 -7.00
C GLU A 67 -2.80 -19.73 -8.25
N ILE A 68 -3.28 -19.26 -9.41
CA ILE A 68 -2.57 -19.27 -10.68
C ILE A 68 -1.19 -18.58 -10.63
N MET A 69 -1.04 -17.44 -9.95
CA MET A 69 0.22 -16.70 -9.81
C MET A 69 1.24 -17.47 -8.98
N GLN A 70 0.80 -18.15 -7.91
CA GLN A 70 1.67 -19.04 -7.14
C GLN A 70 2.17 -20.20 -8.00
N THR A 71 1.29 -20.71 -8.87
CA THR A 71 1.62 -21.79 -9.80
C THR A 71 2.61 -21.30 -10.87
N LEU A 72 2.40 -20.11 -11.44
CA LEU A 72 3.31 -19.49 -12.41
C LEU A 72 4.71 -19.28 -11.82
N ARG A 73 4.81 -18.86 -10.54
CA ARG A 73 6.11 -18.77 -9.84
C ARG A 73 6.84 -20.11 -9.76
N LYS A 74 6.12 -21.21 -9.56
CA LYS A 74 6.70 -22.57 -9.59
C LYS A 74 7.16 -22.94 -11.01
N VAL A 75 6.40 -22.55 -12.03
CA VAL A 75 6.76 -22.77 -13.44
C VAL A 75 8.07 -22.06 -13.81
N CYS A 76 8.29 -20.84 -13.31
CA CYS A 76 9.55 -20.11 -13.53
C CYS A 76 10.79 -20.83 -12.97
N LYS A 77 10.64 -21.76 -12.02
CA LYS A 77 11.74 -22.58 -11.47
C LYS A 77 12.05 -23.84 -12.29
N LEU A 78 11.23 -24.17 -13.30
CA LEU A 78 11.43 -25.34 -14.16
C LEU A 78 12.45 -25.06 -15.27
N SER A 79 12.90 -26.11 -15.97
CA SER A 79 13.76 -25.96 -17.15
C SER A 79 13.06 -25.23 -18.30
N THR A 80 13.83 -24.57 -19.16
CA THR A 80 13.34 -23.79 -20.30
C THR A 80 12.40 -24.58 -21.21
N ARG A 81 12.64 -25.89 -21.37
CA ARG A 81 11.77 -26.79 -22.15
C ARG A 81 10.38 -26.93 -21.53
N ARG A 82 10.31 -27.14 -20.21
CA ARG A 82 9.04 -27.26 -19.49
C ARG A 82 8.29 -25.93 -19.44
N GLN A 83 9.00 -24.83 -19.28
CA GLN A 83 8.40 -23.49 -19.36
C GLN A 83 7.74 -23.25 -20.73
N LYS A 84 8.41 -23.63 -21.83
CA LYS A 84 7.85 -23.54 -23.19
C LYS A 84 6.60 -24.41 -23.39
N GLN A 85 6.57 -25.62 -22.83
CA GLN A 85 5.39 -26.49 -22.88
C GLN A 85 4.19 -25.87 -22.16
N VAL A 86 4.41 -25.31 -20.95
CA VAL A 86 3.35 -24.63 -20.19
C VAL A 86 2.85 -23.39 -20.94
N LYS A 87 3.76 -22.60 -21.52
CA LYS A 87 3.40 -21.41 -22.32
C LYS A 87 2.51 -21.78 -23.51
N ALA A 88 2.88 -22.80 -24.28
CA ALA A 88 2.10 -23.25 -25.43
C ALA A 88 0.71 -23.74 -25.03
N PHE A 89 0.60 -24.45 -23.90
CA PHE A 89 -0.71 -24.87 -23.37
C PHE A 89 -1.59 -23.68 -22.99
N ILE A 90 -1.03 -22.67 -22.33
CA ILE A 90 -1.78 -21.46 -21.97
C ILE A 90 -2.25 -20.71 -23.23
N GLU A 91 -1.40 -20.59 -24.25
CA GLU A 91 -1.75 -19.94 -25.52
C GLU A 91 -2.91 -20.66 -26.23
N ASP A 92 -2.94 -22.00 -26.19
CA ASP A 92 -4.04 -22.81 -26.72
C ASP A 92 -5.36 -22.60 -25.96
N VAL A 93 -5.29 -22.54 -24.62
CA VAL A 93 -6.47 -22.33 -23.76
C VAL A 93 -7.08 -20.93 -23.95
N ILE A 94 -6.26 -19.92 -24.21
CA ILE A 94 -6.71 -18.53 -24.42
C ILE A 94 -7.22 -18.31 -25.85
N ALA A 95 -6.91 -19.21 -26.79
CA ALA A 95 -7.34 -19.09 -28.17
C ALA A 95 -8.89 -19.06 -28.26
N PRO A 96 -9.48 -18.10 -28.97
CA PRO A 96 -10.93 -17.99 -29.07
C PRO A 96 -11.51 -19.20 -29.80
N LYS A 97 -12.50 -19.86 -29.18
CA LYS A 97 -13.20 -21.00 -29.80
C LYS A 97 -13.97 -20.53 -31.04
N PRO A 98 -13.79 -21.16 -32.22
CA PRO A 98 -14.59 -20.82 -33.39
C PRO A 98 -16.05 -21.15 -33.09
N ARG A 99 -16.93 -20.14 -33.20
CA ARG A 99 -18.39 -20.35 -33.14
C ARG A 99 -18.77 -21.13 -34.38
N GLY A 100 -19.26 -22.36 -34.19
CA GLY A 100 -19.78 -23.20 -35.26
C GLY A 100 -20.97 -22.54 -35.95
N VAL A 101 -20.98 -22.70 -37.27
CA VAL A 101 -22.01 -22.33 -38.25
C VAL A 101 -23.40 -22.80 -37.84
#